data_AF-A0AAN6EIK1-F1
#
_entry.id   AF-A0AAN6EIK1-F1
#
_cell.length_a   1.000
_cell.length_b   1.000
_cell.length_c   1.000
_cell.angle_alpha   90.00
_cell.angle_beta   90.00
_cell.angle_gamma   90.00
#
_symmetry.space_group_name_H-M   'P 1'
#
loop_
_entity.id
_entity.type
_entity.pdbx_description
1 polymer ?
#
loop_
_entity_poly.entity_id
_entity_poly.type
_entity_poly.pdbx_seq_one_letter_code
_entity_poly.pdbx_strand_id
1 'polypeptide(L)' 'LYVKETEANLADLNETVTNIEQTRPVTQLTVDDVVKAKPEIVTRTEEMVKNGQFTVDGYDEKFPSLVMI' A
#
# COMPACT_ATOMS: atom_id res chain seq x y z
N LEU A 1 -11.17 18.91 -26.21
CA LEU A 1 -11.37 18.59 -24.76
C LEU A 1 -10.79 17.21 -24.45
N TYR A 2 -11.27 16.14 -25.10
CA TYR A 2 -10.72 14.77 -24.96
C TYR A 2 -9.19 14.63 -25.16
N VAL A 3 -8.62 15.27 -26.18
CA VAL A 3 -7.18 15.16 -26.48
C VAL A 3 -6.32 15.70 -25.33
N LYS A 4 -6.71 16.83 -24.71
CA LYS A 4 -5.98 17.43 -23.59
C LYS A 4 -6.01 16.56 -22.33
N GLU A 5 -7.15 15.94 -22.04
CA GLU A 5 -7.31 15.02 -20.91
C GLU A 5 -6.47 13.75 -21.12
N THR A 6 -6.41 13.25 -22.37
CA THR A 6 -5.61 12.07 -22.71
C THR A 6 -4.11 12.36 -22.60
N GLU A 7 -3.66 13.54 -23.01
CA GLU A 7 -2.26 13.99 -22.86
C GLU A 7 -1.86 14.13 -21.38
N ALA A 8 -2.75 14.68 -20.55
CA ALA A 8 -2.52 14.79 -19.10
C ALA A 8 -2.42 13.41 -18.45
N ASN A 9 -3.36 12.51 -18.73
CA ASN A 9 -3.34 11.15 -18.20
C ASN A 9 -2.09 10.37 -18.63
N LEU A 10 -1.62 10.58 -19.86
CA LEU A 10 -0.38 9.96 -20.34
C LEU A 10 0.86 10.52 -19.61
N ALA A 11 0.88 11.82 -19.36
CA ALA A 11 1.95 12.46 -18.59
C ALA A 11 2.00 11.91 -17.15
N ASP A 12 0.86 11.86 -16.46
CA ASP A 12 0.74 11.34 -15.09
C ASP A 12 1.16 9.87 -15.01
N LEU A 13 0.80 9.06 -16.02
CA LEU A 13 1.19 7.66 -16.09
C LEU A 13 2.70 7.51 -16.30
N ASN A 14 3.30 8.31 -17.17
CA ASN A 14 4.75 8.32 -17.38
C ASN A 14 5.51 8.74 -16.12
N GLU A 15 5.01 9.73 -15.39
CA GLU A 15 5.56 10.12 -14.09
C GLU A 15 5.44 8.97 -13.07
N THR A 16 4.30 8.29 -13.03
CA THR A 16 4.08 7.12 -12.17
C THR A 16 5.08 6.00 -12.46
N VAL A 17 5.31 5.68 -13.73
CA VAL A 17 6.31 4.66 -14.14
C VAL A 17 7.71 5.08 -13.72
N THR A 18 8.08 6.34 -13.98
CA THR A 18 9.39 6.88 -13.59
C THR A 18 9.60 6.78 -12.07
N ASN A 19 8.57 7.12 -11.29
CA ASN A 19 8.59 6.98 -9.85
C ASN A 19 8.81 5.52 -9.43
N ILE A 20 8.09 4.57 -10.03
CA ILE A 20 8.26 3.13 -9.75
C ILE A 20 9.71 2.69 -10.00
N GLU A 21 10.31 3.07 -11.12
CA GLU A 21 11.68 2.68 -11.49
C GLU A 21 12.75 3.28 -10.56
N GLN A 22 12.52 4.49 -10.03
CA GLN A 22 13.46 5.19 -9.16
C GLN A 22 13.25 4.91 -7.67
N THR A 23 12.14 4.26 -7.30
CA THR A 23 11.85 3.97 -5.90
C THR A 23 12.84 2.96 -5.31
N ARG A 24 13.03 3.07 -3.99
CA ARG A 24 13.83 2.10 -3.24
C ARG A 24 13.21 0.69 -3.31
N PRO A 25 14.02 -0.38 -3.26
CA PRO A 25 13.52 -1.74 -3.15
C PRO A 25 12.57 -1.95 -1.96
N VAL A 26 11.53 -2.75 -2.17
CA VAL A 26 10.54 -3.10 -1.13
C VAL A 26 11.16 -3.78 0.08
N THR A 27 12.29 -4.48 -0.08
CA THR A 27 13.02 -5.14 1.01
C THR A 27 13.74 -4.15 1.94
N GLN A 28 13.90 -2.90 1.52
CA GLN A 28 14.49 -1.81 2.32
C GLN A 28 13.43 -0.87 2.90
N LEU A 29 12.15 -1.15 2.66
CA LEU A 29 11.03 -0.37 3.18
C LEU A 29 10.80 -0.68 4.65
N THR A 30 10.70 0.37 5.48
CA THR A 30 10.35 0.21 6.90
C THR A 30 8.86 0.45 7.13
N VAL A 31 8.33 -0.10 8.22
CA VAL A 31 6.94 0.13 8.63
C VAL A 31 6.68 1.61 8.90
N ASP A 32 7.63 2.31 9.53
CA ASP A 32 7.51 3.74 9.81
C ASP A 32 7.37 4.59 8.53
N ASP A 33 8.07 4.21 7.45
CA ASP A 33 7.92 4.90 6.18
C ASP A 33 6.52 4.72 5.58
N VAL A 34 5.96 3.51 5.70
CA VAL A 34 4.61 3.22 5.23
C VAL A 34 3.60 4.01 6.03
N VAL A 35 3.76 4.08 7.36
CA VAL A 35 2.89 4.88 8.24
C VAL A 35 2.98 6.37 7.91
N LYS A 36 4.19 6.90 7.64
CA LYS A 36 4.35 8.31 7.22
C LYS A 36 3.66 8.61 5.90
N ALA A 37 3.70 7.67 4.95
CA ALA A 37 3.06 7.83 3.64
C ALA A 37 1.54 7.61 3.67
N LYS A 38 1.06 6.75 4.58
CA LYS A 38 -0.32 6.29 4.69
C LYS A 38 -0.77 6.24 6.16
N PRO A 39 -0.97 7.40 6.80
CA PRO A 39 -1.30 7.47 8.23
C PRO A 39 -2.65 6.81 8.59
N GLU A 40 -3.56 6.67 7.62
CA GLU A 40 -4.85 6.01 7.80
C GLU A 40 -4.74 4.54 8.23
N ILE A 41 -3.60 3.89 7.94
CA ILE A 41 -3.32 2.50 8.34
C ILE A 41 -3.29 2.39 9.88
N VAL A 42 -2.74 3.39 10.56
CA VAL A 42 -2.67 3.41 12.03
C VAL A 42 -4.07 3.52 12.61
N THR A 43 -4.88 4.46 12.09
CA THR A 43 -6.27 4.63 12.52
C THR A 43 -7.08 3.35 12.34
N ARG A 44 -6.96 2.70 11.18
CA ARG A 44 -7.64 1.43 10.89
C ARG A 44 -7.19 0.32 11.85
N THR A 45 -5.89 0.22 12.11
CA THR A 45 -5.33 -0.79 13.01
C THR A 45 -5.80 -0.57 14.44
N GLU A 46 -5.86 0.68 14.91
CA GLU A 46 -6.39 1.02 16.24
C GLU A 46 -7.87 0.63 16.38
N GLU A 47 -8.69 0.86 15.36
CA GLU A 47 -10.09 0.43 15.35
C GLU A 47 -10.22 -1.10 15.41
N MET A 48 -9.41 -1.83 14.65
CA MET A 48 -9.38 -3.29 14.68
C MET A 48 -9.05 -3.81 16.08
N VAL A 49 -8.02 -3.24 16.73
CA VAL A 49 -7.65 -3.60 18.10
C VAL A 49 -8.78 -3.28 19.09
N LYS A 50 -9.41 -2.12 18.99
CA LYS A 50 -10.56 -1.73 19.84
C LYS A 50 -11.74 -2.69 19.69
N ASN A 51 -11.94 -3.23 18.49
CA ASN A 51 -13.00 -4.19 18.18
C ASN A 51 -12.61 -5.65 18.45
N GLY A 52 -11.41 -5.92 18.99
CA GLY A 52 -10.92 -7.27 19.25
C GLY A 52 -10.59 -8.07 17.98
N GLN A 53 -10.43 -7.40 16.84
CA GLN A 53 -10.03 -8.01 15.57
C GLN A 53 -8.50 -8.01 15.47
N PHE A 54 -7.89 -9.20 15.58
CA PHE A 54 -6.44 -9.38 15.50
C PHE A 54 -6.00 -10.12 14.22
N THR A 55 -6.94 -10.49 13.38
CA THR A 55 -6.71 -11.13 12.08
C THR A 55 -7.22 -10.24 10.96
N VAL A 56 -6.56 -10.30 9.81
CA VAL A 56 -6.95 -9.55 8.61
C VAL A 56 -7.67 -10.52 7.66
N ASP A 57 -8.92 -10.19 7.32
CA ASP A 57 -9.74 -11.03 6.45
C ASP A 57 -9.07 -11.19 5.07
N GLY A 58 -8.98 -12.44 4.59
CA GLY A 58 -8.37 -12.77 3.30
C GLY A 58 -6.84 -12.73 3.25
N TYR A 59 -6.15 -12.40 4.35
CA TYR A 59 -4.68 -12.36 4.38
C TYR A 59 -4.08 -13.75 4.15
N ASP A 60 -4.63 -14.77 4.81
CA ASP A 60 -4.13 -16.15 4.76
C ASP A 60 -4.26 -16.80 3.38
N GLU A 61 -5.14 -16.29 2.50
CA GLU A 61 -5.28 -16.76 1.12
C GLU A 61 -4.05 -16.42 0.26
N LYS A 62 -3.35 -15.33 0.59
CA LYS A 62 -2.14 -14.87 -0.10
C LYS A 62 -0.87 -15.16 0.69
N PHE A 63 -0.98 -15.15 2.02
CA PHE A 63 0.13 -15.30 2.95
C PHE A 63 -0.23 -16.36 4.00
N PRO A 64 -0.04 -17.66 3.69
CA PRO A 64 -0.41 -18.74 4.59
C PRO A 64 0.26 -18.62 5.95
N SER A 65 -0.48 -18.96 7.01
CA SER A 65 0.06 -19.00 8.36
C SER A 65 1.28 -19.93 8.45
N LEU A 66 2.35 -19.42 9.05
CA LEU A 66 3.56 -20.20 9.33
C LEU A 66 3.48 -20.95 10.67
N VAL A 67 2.33 -20.86 11.36
CA VAL A 67 2.13 -21.56 12.64
C VAL A 67 2.15 -23.06 12.38
N MET A 68 3.15 -23.72 12.93
CA MET A 68 3.22 -25.19 12.97
C MET A 68 2.32 -25.64 14.11
N ILE A 69 1.21 -26.30 13.77
CA ILE A 69 0.28 -26.92 14.73
C ILE A 69 0.80 -28.31 15.10
#